data_AF-A0A9D7DD17-F1
#
_entry.id   AF-A0A9D7DD17-F1
#
_cell.length_a   1.000
_cell.length_b   1.000
_cell.length_c   1.000
_cell.angle_alpha   90.00
_cell.angle_beta   90.00
_cell.angle_gamma   90.00
#
_symmetry.space_group_name_H-M   'P 1'
#
loop_
_entity.id
_entity.type
_entity.pdbx_description
1 polymer ?
#
loop_
_entity_poly.entity_id
_entity_poly.type
_entity_poly.pdbx_seq_one_letter_code
_entity_poly.pdbx_strand_id
1 'polypeptide(L)'
;MPSELLRGRPDIRAAEAALHAATADIGVRVANQFPQVRLSANYAQTALDPDTFFSYASSGWALGPALTLRSSGAACYAPDVRRA
;
A
#
# COMPACT_ATOMS: atom_id res chain seq x y z
N MET A 1 4.96 40.34 -9.17
CA MET A 1 4.24 39.22 -8.53
C MET A 1 5.19 38.57 -7.50
N PRO A 2 5.05 38.84 -6.19
CA PRO A 2 5.97 38.37 -5.13
C PRO A 2 5.74 36.90 -4.70
N SER A 3 4.66 36.28 -5.18
CA SER A 3 4.16 34.96 -4.76
C SER A 3 4.99 33.77 -5.26
N GLU A 4 5.77 33.93 -6.33
CA GLU A 4 6.65 32.88 -6.86
C GLU A 4 7.93 32.72 -6.02
N LEU A 5 8.41 33.78 -5.38
CA LEU A 5 9.61 33.75 -4.53
C LEU A 5 9.39 32.99 -3.20
N LEU A 6 8.15 32.93 -2.70
CA LEU A 6 7.79 32.16 -1.51
C LEU A 6 7.82 30.65 -1.75
N ARG A 7 7.56 30.18 -2.98
CA ARG A 7 7.59 28.76 -3.38
C ARG A 7 9.01 28.17 -3.48
N GLY A 8 10.03 29.03 -3.49
CA GLY A 8 11.43 28.65 -3.47
C GLY A 8 11.99 28.35 -2.08
N ARG A 9 11.29 28.72 -0.99
CA ARG A 9 11.79 28.54 0.37
C ARG A 9 11.69 27.07 0.81
N PRO A 10 12.79 26.46 1.28
CA PRO A 10 12.80 25.06 1.72
C PRO A 10 11.84 24.79 2.89
N ASP A 11 11.64 25.74 3.79
CA ASP A 11 10.74 25.58 4.96
C ASP A 11 9.27 25.49 4.55
N ILE A 12 8.85 26.25 3.53
CA ILE A 12 7.49 26.20 3.00
C ILE A 12 7.24 24.87 2.30
N ARG A 13 8.24 24.34 1.58
CA ARG A 13 8.18 23.01 0.98
C ARG A 13 8.11 21.90 2.03
N ALA A 14 8.83 22.06 3.14
CA ALA A 14 8.76 21.10 4.25
C ALA A 14 7.36 21.11 4.91
N ALA A 15 6.77 22.29 5.12
CA ALA A 15 5.42 22.42 5.64
C ALA A 15 4.36 21.86 4.67
N GLU A 16 4.51 22.10 3.36
CA GLU A 16 3.65 21.55 2.31
C GLU A 16 3.76 20.02 2.24
N ALA A 17 4.96 19.47 2.31
CA ALA A 17 5.19 18.02 2.38
C ALA A 17 4.56 17.40 3.64
N ALA A 18 4.64 18.08 4.79
CA ALA A 18 4.01 17.62 6.02
C ALA A 18 2.47 17.61 5.92
N LEU A 19 1.87 18.66 5.34
CA LEU A 19 0.43 18.72 5.09
C LEU A 19 -0.02 17.64 4.10
N HIS A 20 0.75 17.40 3.05
CA HIS A 20 0.48 16.37 2.06
C HIS A 20 0.53 14.97 2.71
N ALA A 21 1.55 14.68 3.52
CA ALA A 21 1.65 13.43 4.25
C ALA A 21 0.46 13.19 5.21
N ALA A 22 0.05 14.23 5.95
CA ALA A 22 -1.12 14.16 6.82
C ALA A 22 -2.43 13.90 6.04
N THR A 23 -2.58 14.52 4.87
CA THR A 23 -3.73 14.30 3.99
C THR A 23 -3.74 12.88 3.39
N ALA A 24 -2.56 12.35 3.07
CA ALA A 24 -2.41 10.98 2.58
C ALA A 24 -2.83 9.94 3.64
N ASP A 25 -2.54 10.18 4.93
CA ASP A 25 -2.98 9.29 6.03
C ASP A 25 -4.51 9.20 6.12
N ILE A 26 -5.21 10.31 5.92
CA ILE A 26 -6.69 10.33 5.87
C ILE A 26 -7.18 9.45 4.72
N GLY A 27 -6.55 9.55 3.54
CA GLY A 27 -6.87 8.71 2.38
C GLY A 27 -6.68 7.21 2.65
N VAL A 28 -5.60 6.83 3.34
CA VAL A 28 -5.33 5.44 3.75
C VAL A 28 -6.41 4.92 4.70
N ARG A 29 -6.82 5.72 5.68
CA ARG A 29 -7.89 5.35 6.64
C ARG A 29 -9.23 5.12 5.94
N VAL A 30 -9.55 5.94 4.94
CA VAL A 30 -10.77 5.76 4.13
C VAL A 30 -10.65 4.52 3.23
N ALA A 31 -9.50 4.30 2.59
CA ALA A 31 -9.26 3.13 1.74
C ALA A 31 -9.38 1.80 2.50
N ASN A 32 -9.01 1.77 3.78
CA ASN A 32 -9.12 0.59 4.64
C ASN A 32 -10.57 0.16 4.96
N GLN A 33 -11.57 0.99 4.63
CA GLN A 33 -12.99 0.62 4.76
C GLN A 33 -13.47 -0.23 3.56
N PHE A 34 -12.71 -0.21 2.46
CA PHE A 34 -13.05 -0.97 1.27
C PHE A 34 -12.39 -2.36 1.28
N PRO A 35 -12.94 -3.31 0.50
CA PRO A 35 -12.33 -4.61 0.32
C PRO A 35 -10.91 -4.46 -0.22
N GLN A 36 -9.96 -5.16 0.39
CA GLN A 36 -8.59 -5.18 -0.08
C GLN A 36 -8.45 -6.25 -1.16
N VAL A 37 -8.07 -5.84 -2.36
CA VAL A 37 -7.77 -6.73 -3.48
C VAL A 37 -6.25 -6.84 -3.59
N ARG A 38 -5.73 -8.05 -3.42
CA ARG A 38 -4.30 -8.34 -3.60
C ARG A 38 -4.15 -9.33 -4.74
N LEU A 39 -3.32 -9.02 -5.72
CA LEU A 39 -2.96 -9.94 -6.79
C LEU A 39 -1.56 -10.47 -6.50
N SER A 40 -1.45 -11.78 -6.33
CA SER A 40 -0.18 -12.45 -6.07
C SER A 40 0.15 -13.41 -7.21
N ALA A 41 1.43 -13.39 -7.61
CA ALA A 41 1.99 -14.33 -8.56
C ALA A 41 3.25 -14.92 -7.93
N ASN A 42 3.42 -16.22 -8.06
CA ASN A 42 4.58 -16.95 -7.55
C ASN A 42 5.08 -17.91 -8.63
N TYR A 43 6.38 -18.13 -8.63
CA TYR A 43 7.05 -19.11 -9.47
C TYR A 43 7.95 -19.96 -8.58
N ALA A 44 7.94 -21.27 -8.78
CA ALA A 44 8.69 -22.22 -8.00
C ALA A 44 9.33 -23.26 -8.94
N GLN A 45 10.54 -23.65 -8.61
CA GLN A 45 11.27 -24.75 -9.25
C GLN A 45 11.56 -25.76 -8.17
N THR A 46 11.03 -26.97 -8.30
CA THR A 46 11.21 -28.03 -7.31
C THR A 46 11.55 -29.33 -8.02
N ALA A 47 12.70 -29.92 -7.68
CA ALA A 47 13.12 -31.22 -8.18
C ALA A 47 13.76 -32.03 -7.04
N LEU A 48 13.62 -33.35 -7.12
CA LEU A 48 14.26 -34.29 -6.20
C LEU A 48 15.71 -34.56 -6.61
N ASP A 49 15.98 -34.53 -7.91
CA ASP A 49 17.29 -34.79 -8.50
C ASP A 49 17.85 -33.53 -9.19
N PRO A 50 19.18 -33.34 -9.23
CA PRO A 50 19.80 -32.15 -9.83
C PRO A 50 19.67 -32.09 -11.35
N ASP A 51 19.53 -33.24 -12.02
CA ASP A 51 19.43 -33.35 -13.48
C ASP A 51 18.07 -32.86 -14.00
N THR A 52 17.01 -33.05 -13.23
CA THR A 52 15.64 -32.62 -13.54
C THR A 52 15.34 -31.20 -13.06
N PHE A 53 16.23 -30.56 -12.31
CA PHE A 53 16.00 -29.23 -11.73
C PHE A 53 15.67 -28.14 -12.77
N PHE A 54 16.28 -28.19 -13.95
CA PHE A 54 15.99 -27.25 -15.05
C PHE A 54 14.94 -27.77 -16.04
N SER A 55 14.33 -28.92 -15.76
CA SER A 55 13.25 -29.46 -16.59
C SER A 55 11.98 -28.63 -16.43
N TYR A 56 11.22 -28.47 -17.52
CA TYR A 56 9.93 -27.79 -17.50
C TYR A 56 8.92 -28.44 -16.55
N ALA A 57 8.97 -29.78 -16.43
CA ALA A 57 8.10 -30.54 -15.54
C ALA A 57 8.34 -30.23 -14.04
N SER A 58 9.53 -29.72 -13.69
CA SER A 58 9.90 -29.31 -12.33
C SER A 58 9.59 -27.83 -12.06
N SER A 59 9.03 -27.12 -13.04
CA SER A 59 8.60 -25.74 -12.93
C SER A 59 7.11 -25.66 -12.57
N GLY A 60 6.78 -24.82 -11.59
CA GLY A 60 5.43 -24.53 -11.17
C GLY A 60 5.22 -23.03 -11.07
N TRP A 61 4.03 -22.58 -11.43
CA TRP A 61 3.63 -21.19 -11.23
C TRP A 61 2.24 -21.13 -10.63
N ALA A 62 1.99 -20.11 -9.84
CA ALA A 62 0.71 -19.85 -9.22
C ALA A 62 0.36 -18.37 -9.36
N LEU A 63 -0.78 -18.08 -9.98
CA LEU A 63 -1.37 -16.75 -10.03
C LEU A 63 -2.69 -16.81 -9.25
N GLY A 64 -2.86 -15.93 -8.29
CA GLY A 64 -4.05 -15.91 -7.44
C GLY A 64 -4.43 -14.50 -7.01
N PRO A 65 -5.66 -14.05 -7.29
CA PRO A 65 -6.22 -12.92 -6.58
C PRO A 65 -6.62 -13.35 -5.16
N ALA A 66 -6.44 -12.45 -4.20
CA ALA A 66 -6.90 -12.59 -2.83
C ALA A 66 -7.76 -11.37 -2.49
N LEU A 67 -9.02 -11.61 -2.16
CA LEU A 67 -9.95 -10.59 -1.69
C LEU A 67 -10.09 -10.74 -0.17
N THR A 68 -9.81 -9.67 0.57
CA THR A 68 -10.04 -9.64 2.02
C THR A 68 -11.10 -8.59 2.33
N LEU A 69 -12.26 -9.07 2.76
CA LEU A 69 -13.34 -8.27 3.31
C LEU A 69 -13.19 -8.27 4.83
N ARG A 70 -12.84 -7.14 5.43
CA ARG A 70 -12.83 -7.04 6.89
C ARG A 70 -14.28 -6.97 7.36
N SER A 71 -14.81 -8.09 7.87
CA SER A 71 -16.19 -8.21 8.36
C SER A 71 -16.45 -7.53 9.71
N SER A 72 -15.53 -6.70 10.20
CA SER A 72 -15.72 -6.02 11.49
C SER A 72 -16.71 -4.87 11.32
N GLY A 73 -17.99 -5.17 11.55
CA GLY A 73 -18.85 -4.17 12.16
C GLY A 73 -18.15 -3.58 13.39
N ALA A 74 -18.21 -2.26 13.53
CA ALA A 74 -17.89 -1.52 14.76
C ALA A 74 -16.42 -1.43 15.22
N ALA A 75 -15.43 -1.33 14.32
CA ALA A 75 -14.21 -0.59 14.69
C ALA A 75 -14.50 0.91 14.56
N CYS A 76 -15.21 1.44 15.56
CA CYS A 76 -15.62 2.82 15.69
C CYS A 76 -14.47 3.78 15.34
N TYR A 77 -14.64 4.54 14.25
CA TYR A 77 -13.85 5.72 13.98
C TYR A 77 -14.25 6.78 15.02
N ALA A 78 -13.48 6.87 16.10
CA ALA A 78 -13.52 8.01 17.02
C ALA A 78 -12.44 9.00 16.57
N PRO A 79 -12.78 10.08 15.84
CA PRO A 79 -11.83 11.14 15.58
C PRO A 79 -11.60 11.90 16.90
N ASP A 80 -10.42 11.73 17.51
CA ASP A 80 -10.01 12.59 18.62
C ASP A 80 -9.64 13.97 18.06
N VAL A 81 -10.62 14.88 18.11
CA VAL A 81 -10.48 16.28 17.69
C VAL A 81 -10.23 17.22 18.90
N ARG A 82 -9.76 16.72 20.04
CA ARG A 82 -9.48 17.56 21.24
C ARG A 82 -8.11 18.26 21.27
N ARG A 83 -7.44 18.43 20.14
CA ARG A 83 -6.28 19.33 20.04
C ARG A 83 -6.40 20.28 18.85
N ALA A 84 -7.15 21.36 19.07
CA ALA A 84 -6.94 22.66 18.45
C ALA A 84 -7.25 23.73 19.50
#